data_AF-A0A819HFQ0-F1
#
_entry.id   AF-A0A819HFQ0-F1
#
_cell.length_a   1.000
_cell.length_b   1.000
_cell.length_c   1.000
_cell.angle_alpha   90.00
_cell.angle_beta   90.00
_cell.angle_gamma   90.00
#
_symmetry.space_group_name_H-M   'P 1'
#
loop_
_entity.id
_entity.type
_entity.pdbx_description
1 polymer ?
#
loop_
_entity_poly.entity_id
_entity_poly.type
_entity_poly.pdbx_seq_one_letter_code
_entity_poly.pdbx_strand_id
1 'polypeptide(L)' 'SFQVKQGTPADLFELLEQNKQYLNIETYTISQTTLEQIFLSFGKQVNDTLQ' A
#
# COMPACT_ATOMS: atom_id res chain seq x y z
N SER A 1 -21.70 7.26 -14.92
CA SER A 1 -20.61 7.79 -14.08
C SER A 1 -19.79 6.62 -13.58
N PHE A 2 -18.49 6.59 -13.88
CA PHE A 2 -17.57 5.59 -13.33
C PHE A 2 -17.31 5.94 -11.86
N GLN A 3 -17.88 5.17 -10.92
CA GLN A 3 -17.48 5.23 -9.52
C GLN A 3 -16.30 4.27 -9.33
N VAL A 4 -15.11 4.83 -9.17
CA VAL A 4 -14.00 4.09 -8.58
C VAL A 4 -14.32 4.01 -7.08
N LYS A 5 -14.80 2.86 -6.60
CA LYS A 5 -14.86 2.61 -5.16
C LYS A 5 -13.43 2.52 -4.66
N GLN A 6 -13.01 3.52 -3.87
CA GLN A 6 -11.77 3.46 -3.13
C GLN A 6 -11.92 2.38 -2.05
N GLY A 7 -11.17 1.30 -2.17
CA GLY A 7 -11.09 0.28 -1.13
C GLY A 7 -10.40 0.84 0.10
N THR A 8 -10.89 0.45 1.28
CA THR A 8 -10.31 0.80 2.57
C THR A 8 -9.25 -0.23 2.97
N PRO A 9 -8.35 0.09 3.93
CA PRO A 9 -7.47 -0.91 4.53
C PRO A 9 -8.22 -2.10 5.15
N ALA A 10 -9.46 -1.91 5.60
CA ALA A 10 -10.29 -2.98 6.15
C ALA A 10 -10.70 -3.99 5.06
N ASP A 11 -11.03 -3.51 3.85
CA ASP A 11 -11.34 -4.39 2.71
C ASP A 11 -10.12 -5.24 2.31
N LEU A 12 -8.92 -4.65 2.37
CA LEU A 12 -7.66 -5.36 2.13
C LEU A 12 -7.35 -6.38 3.22
N PHE A 13 -7.61 -6.03 4.49
CA PHE A 13 -7.43 -6.95 5.61
C PHE A 13 -8.33 -8.18 5.46
N GLU A 14 -9.61 -7.97 5.15
CA GLU A 14 -10.57 -9.06 4.94
C GLU A 14 -10.15 -9.98 3.79
N LEU A 15 -9.73 -9.40 2.66
CA LEU A 15 -9.24 -10.16 1.51
C LEU A 15 -8.01 -11.01 1.86
N LEU A 16 -7.05 -10.44 2.60
CA LEU A 16 -5.82 -11.14 2.98
C LEU A 16 -6.09 -12.26 3.97
N GLU A 17 -6.97 -12.06 4.96
CA GLU A 17 -7.36 -13.13 5.89
C GLU A 17 -8.07 -14.28 5.18
N GLN A 18 -9.00 -13.99 4.27
CA GLN A 18 -9.73 -15.01 3.51
C GLN A 18 -8.80 -15.87 2.63
N ASN A 19 -7.68 -15.32 2.18
CA ASN A 19 -6.74 -16.00 1.27
C ASN A 19 -5.43 -16.41 1.95
N LYS A 20 -5.27 -16.17 3.25
CA LYS A 20 -3.98 -16.33 3.97
C LYS A 20 -3.35 -17.71 3.81
N GLN A 21 -4.17 -18.76 3.94
CA GLN A 21 -3.71 -20.15 3.80
C GLN A 21 -3.36 -20.50 2.35
N TYR A 22 -4.16 -20.02 1.40
CA TYR A 22 -3.93 -20.26 -0.03
C TYR A 22 -2.66 -19.55 -0.52
N LEU A 23 -2.42 -18.33 -0.03
CA LEU A 23 -1.23 -17.53 -0.34
C LEU A 23 0.01 -17.96 0.45
N ASN A 24 -0.14 -18.85 1.44
CA ASN A 24 0.92 -19.31 2.33
C ASN A 24 1.67 -18.15 3.03
N ILE A 25 0.91 -17.16 3.54
CA ILE A 25 1.44 -15.99 4.25
C ILE A 25 1.32 -16.21 5.76
N GLU A 26 2.43 -16.18 6.50
CA GLU A 26 2.40 -16.25 7.98
C GLU A 26 1.93 -14.93 8.61
N THR A 27 2.53 -13.81 8.17
CA THR A 27 2.26 -12.46 8.70
C THR A 27 2.31 -11.43 7.59
N TYR A 28 1.48 -10.39 7.71
CA TYR A 28 1.45 -9.26 6.79
C TYR A 28 1.17 -7.97 7.58
N THR A 29 1.45 -6.83 6.95
CA THR A 29 1.17 -5.51 7.53
C THR A 29 0.56 -4.62 6.45
N ILE A 30 -0.52 -3.93 6.82
CA ILE A 30 -1.17 -2.94 5.97
C ILE A 30 -0.84 -1.57 6.55
N SER A 31 -0.25 -0.70 5.74
CA SER A 31 0.09 0.66 6.14
C SER A 31 -0.39 1.63 5.07
N GLN A 32 -1.09 2.68 5.52
CA GLN A 32 -1.47 3.78 4.65
C GLN A 32 -0.28 4.73 4.53
N THR A 33 0.18 4.97 3.30
CA THR A 33 1.23 5.96 3.04
C THR A 33 0.60 7.35 2.98
N THR A 34 1.19 8.32 3.68
CA THR A 34 0.71 9.71 3.61
C THR A 34 1.25 10.41 2.37
N LEU A 35 0.55 11.45 1.91
CA LEU A 35 1.04 12.29 0.80
C LEU A 35 2.42 12.91 1.10
N GLU A 36 2.68 13.25 2.37
CA GLU A 36 3.98 13.73 2.81
C GLU A 36 5.08 12.67 2.62
N GLN A 37 4.83 11.42 3.00
CA GLN A 37 5.77 10.32 2.79
C GLN A 37 6.03 10.04 1.31
N ILE A 38 4.99 10.12 0.48
CA ILE A 38 5.10 10.01 -0.98
C ILE A 38 5.95 11.16 -1.55
N PHE A 39 5.70 12.39 -1.10
CA PHE A 39 6.43 13.58 -1.52
C PHE A 39 7.92 13.51 -1.15
N LEU A 40 8.22 13.10 0.08
CA LEU A 40 9.60 12.87 0.55
C LEU A 40 10.30 11.77 -0.24
N SER A 41 9.58 10.69 -0.59
CA SER A 41 10.13 9.60 -1.39
C SER A 41 10.51 10.04 -2.81
N PHE A 42 9.69 10.89 -3.44
CA PHE A 42 10.04 11.51 -4.73
C PHE A 42 11.26 12.42 -4.64
N GLY A 43 11.36 13.25 -3.59
CA GLY A 43 12.52 14.12 -3.36
C GLY A 43 13.82 13.34 -3.17
N LYS A 44 13.78 12.22 -2.41
CA LYS A 44 14.92 11.33 -2.21
C LYS A 44 15.38 10.68 -3.52
N GLN A 45 14.45 10.17 -4.33
CA GLN A 45 14.78 9.56 -5.62
C GLN A 45 15.48 10.55 -6.57
N VAL A 46 15.06 11.81 -6.58
CA VAL A 46 15.71 12.87 -7.37
C VAL A 46 17.13 13.12 -6.87
N ASN A 47 17.33 13.21 -5.55
CA ASN A 47 18.66 13.42 -4.97
C ASN A 47 19.61 12.25 -5.25
N ASP A 48 19.11 11.01 -5.27
CA ASP A 48 19.90 9.81 -5.57
C ASP A 48 20.25 9.70 -7.08
N THR A 49 19.51 10.37 -7.97
CA THR A 49 19.76 10.38 -9.43
C THR A 49 20.72 11.50 -9.87
N LEU A 50 20.97 12.48 -9.00
CA LEU A 50 21.84 13.65 -9.28
C LEU A 50 23.23 13.55 -8.63
N GLN A 51 23.63 12.37 -8.15
CA GLN A 51 25.01 12.06 -7.74
C GLN A 51 25.72 11.21 -8.80
#